data_AF-A0A081BQA2-F1
#
_entry.id   AF-A0A081BQA2-F1
#
_cell.length_a   1.000
_cell.length_b   1.000
_cell.length_c   1.000
_cell.angle_alpha   90.00
_cell.angle_beta   90.00
_cell.angle_gamma   90.00
#
_symmetry.space_group_name_H-M   'P 1'
#
loop_
_entity.id
_entity.type
_entity.pdbx_description
1 polymer ?
#
loop_
_entity_poly.entity_id
_entity_poly.type
_entity_poly.pdbx_seq_one_letter_code
_entity_poly.pdbx_strand_id
1 'polypeptide(L)' 'MQEIDEDDQPRCELCQHFRADDYTGYCLIYHMFVLKTFTCGKFIYRHLIIEQEESVQCLK' A
#
# COMPACT_ATOMS: atom_id res chain seq x y z
N MET A 1 6.77 5.48 -27.74
CA MET A 1 7.26 4.77 -26.55
C MET A 1 6.30 5.16 -25.45
N GLN A 2 5.49 4.22 -24.95
CA GLN A 2 4.62 4.50 -23.81
C GLN A 2 5.51 4.48 -22.57
N GLU A 3 5.64 5.64 -21.92
CA GLU A 3 6.22 5.77 -20.59
C GLU A 3 5.24 5.11 -19.63
N ILE A 4 5.52 3.86 -19.29
CA ILE A 4 4.78 3.15 -18.25
C ILE A 4 5.32 3.74 -16.95
N ASP A 5 4.52 4.56 -16.27
CA ASP A 5 4.83 5.07 -14.93
C ASP A 5 5.07 3.85 -14.01
N GLU A 6 6.34 3.47 -13.81
CA GLU A 6 6.79 2.35 -12.96
C GLU A 6 6.63 2.65 -11.46
N ASP A 7 5.72 3.54 -11.05
CA ASP A 7 5.49 3.93 -9.65
C ASP A 7 4.31 3.21 -8.98
N ASP A 8 3.69 2.21 -9.60
CA ASP A 8 2.66 1.38 -8.94
C ASP A 8 3.26 0.23 -8.11
N GLN A 9 4.46 0.42 -7.54
CA GLN A 9 4.99 -0.56 -6.61
C GLN A 9 4.19 -0.51 -5.30
N PRO A 10 3.69 -1.66 -4.79
CA PRO A 10 2.87 -1.71 -3.59
C PRO A 10 3.71 -1.38 -2.35
N ARG A 11 3.79 -0.11 -1.99
CA ARG A 11 4.55 0.39 -0.83
C ARG A 11 3.78 0.16 0.46
N CYS A 12 4.45 -0.30 1.51
CA CYS A 12 3.83 -0.50 2.83
C CYS A 12 3.08 0.74 3.35
N GLU A 13 3.49 1.96 2.98
CA GLU A 13 2.76 3.19 3.32
C GLU A 13 1.29 3.21 2.83
N LEU A 14 1.01 2.51 1.73
CA LEU A 14 -0.33 2.37 1.14
C LEU A 14 -1.09 1.17 1.72
N CYS A 15 -0.49 0.41 2.64
CA CYS A 15 -1.10 -0.78 3.23
C CYS A 15 -2.07 -0.41 4.35
N GLN A 16 -3.24 -1.06 4.39
CA GLN A 16 -4.22 -0.90 5.46
C GLN A 16 -3.66 -1.27 6.84
N HIS A 17 -2.71 -2.20 6.87
CA HIS A 17 -2.10 -2.72 8.11
C HIS A 17 -0.83 -1.98 8.52
N PHE A 18 -0.44 -0.94 7.81
CA PHE A 18 0.73 -0.15 8.13
C PHE A 18 0.33 1.09 8.92
N ARG A 19 0.96 1.28 10.07
CA ARG A 19 0.86 2.53 10.84
C ARG A 19 2.11 3.35 10.57
N ALA A 20 1.94 4.39 9.76
CA ALA A 20 3.03 5.29 9.41
C ALA A 20 3.51 6.07 10.64
N ASP A 21 4.82 6.18 10.75
CA ASP A 21 5.54 7.05 11.68
C ASP A 21 6.41 8.01 10.83
N ASP A 22 7.62 8.38 11.27
CA ASP A 22 8.50 9.30 10.52
C ASP A 22 9.07 8.70 9.21
N TYR A 23 10.12 7.87 9.29
CA TYR A 23 10.76 7.23 8.13
C TYR A 23 10.45 5.73 8.04
N THR A 24 9.87 5.19 9.10
CA THR A 24 9.44 3.80 9.21
C THR A 24 7.96 3.77 9.57
N GLY A 25 7.42 2.57 9.75
CA GLY A 25 6.14 2.41 10.39
C GLY A 25 5.97 1.00 10.91
N TYR A 26 4.95 0.82 11.73
CA TYR A 26 4.66 -0.46 12.33
C TYR A 26 3.74 -1.28 11.43
N CYS A 27 4.18 -2.47 11.04
CA CYS A 27 3.36 -3.42 10.31
C CYS A 27 2.58 -4.31 11.28
N LEU A 28 1.25 -4.20 11.26
CA LEU A 28 0.38 -4.99 12.13
C LEU A 28 0.35 -6.48 11.77
N ILE A 29 0.74 -6.87 10.54
CA ILE A 29 0.76 -8.28 10.12
C ILE A 29 1.97 -9.02 10.73
N TYR A 30 3.15 -8.41 10.66
CA TYR A 30 4.39 -9.02 11.14
C TYR A 30 4.75 -8.57 12.57
N HIS A 31 3.98 -7.67 13.16
CA HIS A 31 4.22 -7.09 14.48
C HIS A 31 5.63 -6.49 14.64
N MET A 32 6.16 -5.86 13.59
CA MET A 32 7.50 -5.27 13.56
C MET A 32 7.53 -3.92 12.83
N PHE A 33 8.58 -3.15 13.08
CA PHE A 33 8.84 -1.92 12.32
C PHE A 33 9.44 -2.25 10.95
N VAL A 34 8.89 -1.65 9.91
CA VAL A 34 9.32 -1.81 8.51
C VAL A 34 9.46 -0.44 7.84
N LEU A 35 10.24 -0.39 6.76
CA LEU A 35 10.37 0.81 5.94
C LEU A 35 9.05 1.11 5.20
N LYS A 36 8.78 2.38 4.91
CA LYS A 36 7.61 2.80 4.11
C LYS A 36 7.59 2.16 2.71
N THR A 37 8.77 1.99 2.13
CA THR A 37 9.01 1.34 0.84
C THR A 37 9.09 -0.18 0.92
N PHE A 38 8.94 -0.78 2.10
CA PHE A 38 8.93 -2.23 2.24
C PHE A 38 7.70 -2.80 1.54
N THR A 39 7.87 -3.94 0.87
CA THR A 39 6.80 -4.65 0.19
C THR A 39 6.70 -6.05 0.80
N CYS A 40 5.48 -6.55 0.96
CA CYS A 40 5.25 -7.88 1.52
C CYS A 40 4.11 -8.60 0.80
N GLY A 41 4.15 -9.93 0.77
CA GLY A 41 3.10 -10.75 0.12
C GLY A 41 1.74 -10.74 0.85
N LYS A 42 1.63 -10.00 1.95
CA LYS A 42 0.39 -9.79 2.73
C LYS A 42 -0.11 -8.34 2.60
N PHE A 43 0.34 -7.64 1.56
CA PHE A 43 -0.07 -6.27 1.28
C PHE A 43 -1.56 -6.19 0.95
N ILE A 44 -2.26 -5.26 1.59
CA ILE A 44 -3.66 -4.96 1.33
C ILE A 44 -3.75 -3.45 1.17
N TYR A 45 -4.12 -2.99 -0.02
CA TYR A 45 -4.32 -1.57 -0.28
C TYR A 45 -5.30 -1.00 0.74
N ARG A 46 -4.89 0.05 1.44
CA ARG A 46 -5.80 0.85 2.25
C ARG A 46 -6.76 1.50 1.28
N HIS A 47 -8.04 1.11 1.34
CA HIS A 47 -9.10 1.79 0.61
C HIS A 47 -9.11 3.26 1.05
N LEU A 48 -8.47 4.12 0.27
CA LEU A 48 -8.71 5.55 0.28
C LEU A 48 -10.07 5.68 -0.39
N ILE A 49 -11.12 5.87 0.41
CA ILE A 49 -12.42 6.26 -0.12
C ILE A 49 -12.23 7.67 -0.67
N ILE A 50 -11.76 7.75 -1.91
CA ILE A 50 -11.89 8.93 -2.75
C ILE A 50 -13.34 8.84 -3.21
N GLU A 51 -14.17 9.82 -2.87
CA GLU A 51 -15.50 10.00 -3.45
C GLU A 51 -15.40 10.35 -4.94
N GLN A 52 -14.78 9.48 -5.72
CA GLN A 52 -14.87 9.44 -7.16
C GLN A 52 -15.30 8.03 -7.54
N GLU A 53 -16.49 7.96 -8.12
CA GLU A 53 -16.96 6.84 -8.92
C GLU A 53 -15.80 6.26 -9.73
N GLU A 54 -15.30 5.08 -9.36
CA GLU A 54 -15.07 3.98 -10.29
C GLU A 54 -14.68 2.73 -9.51
N SER A 55 -15.62 1.80 -9.52
CA SER A 55 -15.56 0.48 -8.92
C SER A 55 -14.49 -0.38 -9.59
N VAL A 56 -13.25 -0.34 -9.14
CA VAL A 56 -12.29 -1.41 -9.45
C VAL A 56 -12.48 -2.53 -8.43
N GLN A 57 -13.46 -3.39 -8.74
CA GLN A 57 -13.55 -4.72 -8.15
C GLN A 57 -12.21 -5.44 -8.38
N CYS A 58 -11.47 -5.72 -7.32
CA CYS A 58 -10.49 -6.79 -7.37
C CYS A 58 -11.23 -8.09 -7.72
N LEU A 59 -11.05 -8.55 -8.96
CA LEU A 59 -11.60 -9.79 -9.47
C LEU A 59 -11.16 -10.95 -8.57
N LYS A 60 -12.13 -11.80 -8.21
CA LYS A 60 -11.94 -13.15 -7.66
C LYS A 60 -11.50 -14.12 -8.76
#